data_AF-A0A7V5ZD28-F1
#
_entry.id   AF-A0A7V5ZD28-F1
#
_cell.length_a   1.000
_cell.length_b   1.000
_cell.length_c   1.000
_cell.angle_alpha   90.00
_cell.angle_beta   90.00
_cell.angle_gamma   90.00
#
_symmetry.space_group_name_H-M   'P 1'
#
loop_
_entity.id
_entity.type
_entity.pdbx_description
1 polymer ?
#
loop_
_entity_poly.entity_id
_entity_poly.type
_entity_poly.pdbx_seq_one_letter_code
_entity_poly.pdbx_strand_id
1 'polypeptide(L)'
;MIDPKVYREMGLNDQEYERILQLLGREPTYTELGMFAVMWSEHCGYKYSRPILRRFREYRQAVESGGLENAGVVDIGDGWGIVMKVESHNHPSA
;
A
#
# COMPACT_ATOMS: atom_id res chain seq x y z
N MET A 1 -16.38 0.23 21.86
CA MET A 1 -16.63 0.30 20.41
C MET A 1 -16.40 1.74 19.99
N ILE A 2 -15.39 1.96 19.16
CA ILE A 2 -15.02 3.27 18.62
C ILE A 2 -16.23 3.82 17.86
N ASP A 3 -16.55 5.09 18.08
CA ASP A 3 -17.59 5.79 17.32
C ASP A 3 -17.27 5.70 15.81
N PRO A 4 -18.19 5.22 14.96
CA PRO A 4 -17.99 5.12 13.52
C PRO A 4 -17.47 6.40 12.85
N LYS A 5 -17.77 7.57 13.40
CA LYS A 5 -17.24 8.84 12.89
C LYS A 5 -15.70 8.88 12.91
N VAL A 6 -15.06 8.32 13.92
CA VAL A 6 -13.60 8.40 14.11
C VAL A 6 -12.83 7.71 12.98
N TYR A 7 -13.14 6.43 12.69
CA TYR A 7 -12.39 5.72 11.64
C TYR A 7 -12.79 6.19 10.23
N ARG A 8 -14.03 6.67 10.04
CA ARG A 8 -14.48 7.24 8.77
C ARG A 8 -13.77 8.55 8.45
N GLU A 9 -13.57 9.42 9.44
CA GLU A 9 -12.76 10.64 9.28
C GLU A 9 -11.28 10.33 8.97
N MET A 10 -10.76 9.18 9.42
CA MET A 10 -9.43 8.70 9.03
C MET A 10 -9.37 8.09 7.62
N GLY A 11 -10.50 7.94 6.94
CA GLY A 11 -10.57 7.38 5.57
C GLY A 11 -10.76 5.86 5.49
N LEU A 12 -11.10 5.21 6.60
CA LEU A 12 -11.51 3.79 6.61
C LEU A 12 -13.02 3.68 6.37
N ASN A 13 -13.43 2.61 5.69
CA ASN A 13 -14.84 2.22 5.62
C ASN A 13 -15.21 1.17 6.68
N ASP A 14 -16.50 0.93 6.86
CA ASP A 14 -17.02 0.01 7.87
C ASP A 14 -16.50 -1.43 7.70
N GLN A 15 -16.34 -1.90 6.46
CA GLN A 15 -15.81 -3.24 6.17
C GLN A 15 -14.32 -3.35 6.53
N GLU A 16 -13.55 -2.30 6.28
CA GLU A 16 -12.14 -2.23 6.70
C GLU A 16 -12.02 -2.24 8.23
N TYR A 17 -12.89 -1.49 8.93
CA TYR A 17 -12.92 -1.53 10.40
C TYR A 17 -13.31 -2.90 10.95
N GLU A 18 -14.35 -3.54 10.40
CA GLU A 18 -14.70 -4.92 10.76
C GLU A 18 -13.54 -5.89 10.54
N ARG A 19 -12.80 -5.72 9.44
CA ARG A 19 -11.62 -6.53 9.16
C ARG A 19 -10.51 -6.30 10.18
N ILE A 20 -10.29 -5.07 10.63
CA ILE A 20 -9.33 -4.74 11.68
C ILE A 20 -9.70 -5.46 12.99
N LEU A 21 -10.98 -5.42 13.38
CA LEU A 21 -11.46 -6.14 14.57
C LEU A 21 -11.21 -7.65 14.48
N GLN A 22 -11.48 -8.25 13.32
CA GLN A 22 -11.20 -9.68 13.09
C GLN A 22 -9.70 -10.01 13.16
N LEU A 23 -8.84 -9.15 12.62
CA LEU A 23 -7.40 -9.36 12.62
C LEU A 23 -6.78 -9.23 14.01
N LEU A 24 -7.28 -8.29 14.83
CA LEU A 24 -6.76 -8.04 16.17
C LEU A 24 -7.42 -8.93 17.24
N GLY A 25 -8.63 -9.42 17.00
CA GLY A 25 -9.44 -10.12 18.00
C GLY A 25 -9.90 -9.24 19.17
N ARG A 26 -9.70 -7.92 19.05
CA ARG A 26 -10.08 -6.89 20.02
C ARG A 26 -10.28 -5.55 19.34
N GLU A 27 -10.79 -4.58 20.09
CA GLU A 27 -10.86 -3.19 19.64
C GLU A 27 -9.44 -2.59 19.48
N PRO A 28 -9.14 -1.90 18.36
CA PRO A 28 -7.89 -1.19 18.21
C PRO A 28 -7.84 0.03 19.14
N THR A 29 -6.66 0.40 19.59
CA THR A 29 -6.42 1.73 20.15
C THR A 29 -6.52 2.80 19.05
N TYR A 30 -6.70 4.08 19.43
CA TYR A 30 -6.72 5.18 18.46
C TYR A 30 -5.48 5.21 17.56
N THR A 31 -4.29 4.96 18.14
CA THR A 31 -3.02 4.91 17.40
C THR A 31 -2.97 3.73 16.42
N GLU A 32 -3.37 2.53 16.86
CA GLU A 32 -3.42 1.36 15.98
C GLU A 32 -4.41 1.57 14.83
N LEU A 33 -5.57 2.16 15.11
CA LEU A 33 -6.57 2.50 14.10
C LEU A 33 -6.01 3.49 13.07
N GLY A 34 -5.32 4.54 13.52
CA GLY A 34 -4.64 5.48 12.63
C GLY A 34 -3.55 4.83 11.77
N MET A 35 -2.79 3.89 12.33
CA MET A 35 -1.81 3.11 11.55
C MET A 35 -2.49 2.28 10.46
N PHE A 36 -3.58 1.59 10.77
CA PHE A 36 -4.35 0.86 9.76
C PHE A 36 -4.87 1.80 8.67
N ALA A 37 -5.42 2.96 9.05
CA ALA A 37 -5.93 3.95 8.10
C ALA A 37 -4.88 4.40 7.08
N VAL A 38 -3.67 4.74 7.53
CA VAL A 38 -2.58 5.14 6.64
C VAL A 38 -2.09 3.96 5.79
N MET A 39 -1.78 2.82 6.42
CA MET A 39 -1.20 1.67 5.73
C MET A 39 -2.16 1.05 4.72
N TRP A 40 -3.46 1.14 4.96
CA TRP A 40 -4.49 0.67 4.04
C TRP A 40 -4.99 1.77 3.11
N SER A 41 -4.47 3.00 3.13
CA SER A 41 -4.84 4.03 2.14
C SER A 41 -4.51 3.59 0.69
N GLU A 42 -5.10 4.22 -0.33
CA GLU A 42 -4.70 3.92 -1.72
C GLU A 42 -3.22 4.25 -1.96
N HIS A 43 -2.70 5.30 -1.33
CA HIS A 43 -1.32 5.74 -1.48
C HIS A 43 -0.31 4.69 -1.02
N CYS A 44 -0.58 4.00 0.10
CA CYS A 44 0.31 2.97 0.63
C CYS A 44 -0.05 1.56 0.11
N GLY A 45 -1.35 1.25 0.05
CA GLY A 45 -1.85 -0.10 -0.22
C GLY A 45 -2.06 -0.43 -1.69
N TYR A 46 -2.11 0.58 -2.58
CA TYR A 46 -2.42 0.41 -4.02
C TYR A 46 -3.69 -0.44 -4.23
N LYS A 47 -4.72 -0.24 -3.40
CA LYS A 47 -5.93 -1.09 -3.32
C LYS A 47 -6.62 -1.25 -4.67
N TYR A 48 -6.73 -0.16 -5.42
CA TYR A 48 -7.40 -0.15 -6.72
C TYR A 48 -6.47 -0.41 -7.90
N SER A 49 -5.24 0.09 -7.80
CA SER A 49 -4.25 0.02 -8.87
C SER A 49 -3.55 -1.35 -8.94
N ARG A 50 -3.28 -2.01 -7.80
CA ARG A 50 -2.57 -3.30 -7.75
C ARG A 50 -3.21 -4.40 -8.60
N PRO A 51 -4.53 -4.62 -8.63
CA PRO A 51 -5.16 -5.60 -9.53
C PRO A 51 -4.90 -5.32 -11.01
N ILE A 52 -4.84 -4.04 -11.41
CA ILE A 52 -4.54 -3.63 -12.78
C ILE A 52 -3.06 -3.85 -13.10
N LEU A 53 -2.16 -3.47 -12.19
CA LEU A 53 -0.71 -3.64 -12.34
C LEU A 53 -0.30 -5.11 -12.52
N ARG A 54 -1.02 -6.06 -11.89
CA ARG A 54 -0.81 -7.51 -12.07
C ARG A 54 -1.09 -8.04 -13.49
N ARG A 55 -1.62 -7.22 -14.39
CA ARG A 55 -1.75 -7.55 -15.83
C ARG A 55 -0.45 -7.37 -16.59
N PHE A 56 0.50 -6.57 -16.10
CA PHE A 56 1.83 -6.44 -16.70
C PHE A 56 2.69 -7.66 -16.34
N ARG A 57 3.30 -8.29 -17.34
CA ARG A 57 4.05 -9.54 -17.17
C ARG A 57 5.23 -9.37 -16.21
N GLU A 58 6.01 -8.31 -16.42
CA GLU A 58 7.21 -7.98 -15.63
C GLU A 58 6.83 -7.70 -14.17
N TYR A 59 5.76 -6.91 -13.96
CA TYR A 59 5.26 -6.64 -12.61
C TYR A 59 4.79 -7.92 -11.92
N ARG A 60 4.06 -8.79 -12.64
CA ARG A 60 3.62 -10.08 -12.09
C ARG A 60 4.81 -10.96 -11.72
N GLN A 61 5.80 -11.08 -12.60
CA GLN A 61 7.01 -11.86 -12.36
C GLN A 61 7.78 -11.33 -11.14
N ALA A 62 7.92 -10.01 -11.01
CA ALA A 62 8.58 -9.39 -9.86
C ALA A 62 7.84 -9.64 -8.54
N VAL A 63 6.49 -9.60 -8.55
CA VAL A 63 5.66 -9.95 -7.38
C VAL A 63 5.85 -11.42 -7.00
N GLU A 64 5.82 -12.32 -7.98
CA GLU A 64 5.88 -13.78 -7.76
C GLU A 64 7.28 -14.25 -7.35
N SER A 65 8.34 -13.60 -7.81
CA SER A 65 9.72 -13.89 -7.42
C SER A 65 10.13 -13.28 -6.07
N GLY A 66 9.28 -12.43 -5.49
CA GLY A 66 9.63 -11.64 -4.31
C GLY A 66 10.63 -10.50 -4.60
N GLY A 67 10.86 -10.17 -5.87
CA GLY A 67 11.78 -9.12 -6.31
C GLY A 67 11.20 -7.70 -6.31
N LEU A 68 10.09 -7.46 -5.60
CA LEU A 68 9.55 -6.11 -5.44
C LEU A 68 10.39 -5.32 -4.43
N GLU A 69 11.18 -4.40 -4.94
CA GLU A 69 12.08 -3.55 -4.17
C GLU A 69 11.72 -2.06 -4.31
N ASN A 70 12.45 -1.22 -3.57
CA ASN A 70 12.25 0.24 -3.59
C ASN A 70 12.53 0.91 -4.94
N ALA A 71 13.18 0.25 -5.90
CA ALA A 71 13.45 0.75 -7.24
C ALA A 71 13.67 -0.42 -8.22
N GLY A 72 13.47 -0.20 -9.52
CA GLY A 72 13.76 -1.20 -10.56
C GLY A 72 15.22 -1.15 -11.00
N VAL A 73 15.78 -2.31 -11.36
CA VAL A 73 17.13 -2.43 -11.93
C VAL A 73 17.07 -2.96 -13.36
N VAL A 74 17.86 -2.37 -14.25
CA VAL A 74 18.08 -2.84 -15.63
C VAL A 74 19.54 -3.26 -15.76
N ASP A 75 19.78 -4.54 -16.06
CA ASP A 75 21.11 -5.07 -16.37
C ASP A 75 21.62 -4.49 -17.70
N ILE A 76 22.87 -4.02 -17.70
CA ILE A 76 23.54 -3.46 -18.88
C ILE A 76 24.80 -4.25 -19.29
N GLY A 77 25.04 -5.41 -18.68
CA GLY A 77 26.20 -6.26 -18.95
C GLY A 77 27.40 -5.98 -18.05
N ASP A 78 28.44 -6.81 -18.17
CA ASP A 78 29.71 -6.70 -17.43
C ASP A 78 29.58 -6.60 -15.90
N GLY A 79 28.48 -7.13 -15.34
CA GLY A 79 28.18 -7.05 -13.92
C GLY A 79 27.64 -5.69 -13.46
N TRP A 80 27.21 -4.82 -14.39
CA TRP A 80 26.63 -3.51 -14.10
C TRP A 80 25.13 -3.47 -14.32
N GLY A 81 24.46 -2.59 -13.56
CA GLY A 81 23.03 -2.32 -13.73
C GLY A 81 22.70 -0.86 -13.44
N ILE A 82 21.62 -0.37 -14.06
CA ILE A 82 21.06 0.96 -13.83
C ILE A 82 19.84 0.84 -12.92
N VAL A 83 19.83 1.57 -11.81
CA VAL A 83 18.71 1.61 -10.86
C VAL A 83 17.91 2.90 -11.05
N MET A 84 16.59 2.79 -11.21
CA MET A 84 15.71 3.93 -11.43
C MET A 84 14.35 3.75 -10.74
N LYS A 85 13.79 4.89 -10.31
CA LYS A 85 12.40 5.02 -9.86
C LYS A 85 11.89 6.42 -10.17
N VAL A 86 10.57 6.52 -10.35
CA VAL A 86 9.85 7.79 -10.48
C VAL A 86 8.78 7.85 -9.39
N GLU A 87 8.68 9.00 -8.72
CA GLU A 87 7.67 9.28 -7.70
C GLU A 87 6.89 10.56 -8.05
N SER A 88 5.77 10.79 -7.36
CA SER A 88 4.98 12.01 -7.50
C SER A 88 4.66 12.59 -6.12
N HIS A 89 4.53 13.92 -6.06
CA HIS A 89 4.17 14.65 -4.85
C HIS A 89 3.03 15.64 -5.14
N ASN A 90 2.04 15.19 -5.90
CA ASN A 90 1.06 16.07 -6.55
C ASN A 90 0.19 16.84 -5.55
N HIS A 91 -0.47 16.15 -4.62
CA HIS A 91 -1.36 16.78 -3.64
C HIS A 91 -0.67 17.84 -2.75
N PRO A 92 0.47 17.55 -2.10
CA PRO A 92 1.17 18.56 -1.30
C PRO A 92 1.83 19.67 -2.14
N SER A 93 1.96 19.50 -3.46
CA SER A 93 2.47 20.55 -4.35
C SER A 93 1.38 21.48 -4.90
N ALA A 94 0.10 21.09 -4.79
CA ALA A 94 -1.05 21.87 -5.24
C ALA A 94 -1.38 23.00 -4.25
#